data_AF-A0A2C9JWD5-F1
#
_entry.id   AF-A0A2C9JWD5-F1
#
_cell.length_a   1.000
_cell.length_b   1.000
_cell.length_c   1.000
_cell.angle_alpha   90.00
_cell.angle_beta   90.00
_cell.angle_gamma   90.00
#
_symmetry.space_group_name_H-M   'P 1'
#
loop_
_entity.id
_entity.type
_entity.pdbx_description
1 polymer ?
#
loop_
_entity_poly.entity_id
_entity_poly.type
_entity_poly.pdbx_seq_one_letter_code
_entity_poly.pdbx_strand_id
1 'polypeptide(L)'
;MCSKVDIDMVNRDPNDINLHVKVAYEDVIAEPDGAHSFNCVWACAYRTYSCCKSFAYNLLTILSCLPLSICWGCLYAYVSFYSIWIITPLMRFYLINCGCCQKFYSACIQCYYQPIYEAMSYCFSNIRVTNMSG
;
A
#
# COMPACT_ATOMS: atom_id res chain seq x y z
N MET A 1 -17.14 21.22 -8.77
CA MET A 1 -16.00 21.85 -8.06
C MET A 1 -14.79 20.97 -8.30
N CYS A 2 -13.95 21.31 -9.26
CA CYS A 2 -12.73 20.55 -9.55
C CYS A 2 -11.72 20.88 -8.46
N SER A 3 -11.45 19.93 -7.56
CA SER A 3 -10.40 20.09 -6.55
C SER A 3 -9.07 20.16 -7.29
N LYS A 4 -8.50 21.36 -7.41
CA LYS A 4 -7.11 21.51 -7.85
C LYS A 4 -6.26 20.86 -6.76
N VAL A 5 -5.74 19.68 -7.06
CA VAL A 5 -4.69 19.08 -6.25
C VAL A 5 -3.48 20.00 -6.42
N ASP A 6 -3.17 20.78 -5.39
CA ASP A 6 -1.97 21.61 -5.38
C ASP A 6 -0.75 20.69 -5.34
N ILE A 7 0.07 20.79 -6.38
CA ILE A 7 1.28 19.97 -6.51
C ILE A 7 2.35 20.58 -5.60
N ASP A 8 2.79 19.84 -4.59
CA ASP A 8 3.90 20.25 -3.75
C ASP A 8 5.21 20.22 -4.56
N MET A 9 5.80 21.40 -4.77
CA MET A 9 7.03 21.54 -5.55
C MET A 9 8.29 21.32 -4.70
N VAL A 10 8.15 21.35 -3.36
CA VAL A 10 9.23 21.23 -2.39
C VAL A 10 9.36 19.78 -1.94
N ASN A 11 8.26 19.15 -1.51
CA ASN A 11 8.23 17.73 -1.18
C ASN A 11 7.64 16.90 -2.32
N ARG A 12 8.52 16.29 -3.14
CA ARG A 12 8.13 15.41 -4.25
C ARG A 12 7.94 13.95 -3.86
N ASP A 13 8.21 13.58 -2.61
CA ASP A 13 8.01 12.22 -2.07
C ASP A 13 7.20 12.27 -0.77
N PRO A 14 5.91 12.67 -0.80
CA PRO A 14 5.10 12.82 0.41
C PRO A 14 4.79 11.50 1.12
N ASN A 15 5.05 10.35 0.49
CA ASN A 15 4.80 9.02 1.05
C ASN A 15 6.10 8.29 1.42
N ASP A 16 7.25 8.98 1.35
CA ASP A 16 8.55 8.44 1.72
C ASP A 16 8.89 7.10 1.01
N ILE A 17 8.49 6.95 -0.26
CA ILE A 17 8.70 5.72 -1.02
C ILE A 17 10.19 5.49 -1.36
N ASN A 18 11.01 6.55 -1.41
CA ASN A 18 12.41 6.50 -1.78
C ASN A 18 13.39 6.67 -0.60
N LEU A 19 12.99 6.39 0.64
CA LEU A 19 13.86 6.50 1.84
C LEU A 19 15.20 5.75 1.72
N HIS A 20 15.24 4.68 0.92
CA HIS A 20 16.43 3.88 0.70
C HIS A 20 17.41 4.51 -0.31
N VAL A 21 16.98 5.47 -1.12
CA VAL A 21 17.79 6.11 -2.15
C VAL A 21 18.53 7.31 -1.56
N LYS A 22 19.61 7.02 -0.82
CA LYS A 22 20.50 8.04 -0.27
C LYS A 22 21.55 8.43 -1.30
N VAL A 23 21.45 9.67 -1.77
CA VAL A 23 22.29 10.20 -2.86
C VAL A 23 22.96 11.52 -2.47
N ALA A 24 22.96 11.89 -1.19
CA ALA A 24 23.76 13.03 -0.75
C ALA A 24 25.25 12.71 -0.90
N TYR A 25 26.08 13.72 -1.12
CA TYR A 25 27.52 13.53 -1.31
C TYR A 25 28.17 12.78 -0.13
N GLU A 26 27.77 13.14 1.09
CA GLU A 26 28.21 12.55 2.35
C GLU A 26 27.77 11.09 2.50
N ASP A 27 26.56 10.74 2.02
CA ASP A 27 26.05 9.36 2.05
C ASP A 27 26.76 8.43 1.06
N VAL A 28 27.35 8.98 -0.01
CA VAL A 28 27.96 8.20 -1.10
C VAL A 28 29.47 8.02 -0.90
N ILE A 29 30.19 9.07 -0.51
CA ILE A 29 31.65 9.01 -0.31
C ILE A 29 32.01 8.61 1.12
N ALA A 30 31.22 9.06 2.11
CA ALA A 30 31.30 8.67 3.51
C ALA A 30 32.75 8.60 4.08
N GLU A 31 33.46 9.73 4.07
CA GLU A 31 34.78 9.79 4.71
C GLU A 31 34.66 9.49 6.22
N PRO A 32 35.38 8.49 6.76
CA PRO A 32 35.34 8.18 8.19
C PRO A 32 36.13 9.20 9.01
N ASP A 33 35.74 9.40 10.27
CA ASP A 33 36.32 10.41 11.20
C ASP A 33 37.86 10.34 11.35
N GLY A 34 38.47 9.21 11.03
CA GLY A 34 39.93 8.99 11.10
C GLY A 34 40.72 9.31 9.83
N ALA A 35 40.07 9.61 8.70
CA ALA A 35 40.73 9.80 7.40
C ALA A 35 40.04 10.89 6.55
N HIS A 36 40.04 12.12 7.06
CA HIS A 36 39.48 13.27 6.34
C HIS A 36 40.45 13.83 5.29
N SER A 37 39.93 14.04 4.08
CA SER A 37 40.63 14.79 3.04
C SER A 37 40.77 16.27 3.42
N PHE A 38 41.66 16.98 2.72
CA PHE A 38 41.78 18.43 2.89
C PHE A 38 40.44 19.14 2.64
N ASN A 39 40.05 20.05 3.55
CA ASN A 39 38.78 20.78 3.50
C ASN A 39 38.50 21.46 2.15
N CYS A 40 39.53 21.98 1.47
CA CYS A 40 39.37 22.62 0.16
C CYS A 40 39.02 21.63 -0.96
N VAL A 41 39.60 20.43 -0.92
CA VAL A 41 39.33 19.35 -1.87
C VAL A 41 37.93 18.82 -1.64
N TRP A 42 37.56 18.59 -0.37
CA TRP A 42 36.22 18.17 0.03
C TRP A 42 35.14 19.15 -0.45
N ALA A 43 35.31 20.46 -0.20
CA ALA A 43 34.37 21.48 -0.64
C ALA A 43 34.25 21.58 -2.17
N CYS A 44 35.37 21.46 -2.90
CA CYS A 44 35.38 21.48 -4.37
C CYS A 44 34.66 20.24 -4.96
N ALA A 45 34.92 19.07 -4.39
CA ALA A 45 34.29 17.82 -4.78
C ALA A 45 32.78 17.84 -4.49
N TYR A 46 32.36 18.31 -3.31
CA TYR A 46 30.95 18.51 -2.98
C TYR A 46 30.23 19.39 -4.00
N ARG A 47 30.83 20.53 -4.36
CA ARG A 47 30.23 21.48 -5.31
C ARG A 47 30.13 20.90 -6.72
N THR A 48 31.19 20.26 -7.19
CA THR A 48 31.22 19.63 -8.53
C THR A 48 30.21 18.48 -8.60
N TYR A 49 30.18 17.61 -7.58
CA TYR A 49 29.22 16.51 -7.47
C TYR A 49 27.78 17.01 -7.51
N SER A 50 27.44 17.99 -6.67
CA SER A 50 26.09 18.54 -6.57
C SER A 50 25.63 19.16 -7.90
N CYS A 51 26.53 19.89 -8.59
CA CYS A 51 26.24 20.49 -9.89
C CYS A 51 26.01 19.43 -10.97
N CYS A 52 26.96 18.49 -11.13
CA CYS A 52 26.86 17.43 -12.13
C CYS A 52 25.63 16.55 -11.91
N LYS A 53 25.35 16.16 -10.66
CA LYS A 53 24.17 15.37 -10.29
C LYS A 53 22.88 16.11 -10.66
N SER A 54 22.75 17.37 -10.26
CA SER A 54 21.55 18.17 -10.55
C SER A 54 21.33 18.32 -12.05
N PHE A 55 22.38 18.62 -12.81
CA PHE A 55 22.27 18.77 -14.26
C PHE A 55 21.88 17.46 -14.96
N ALA A 56 22.58 16.36 -14.66
CA ALA A 56 22.30 15.05 -15.26
C ALA A 56 20.90 14.54 -14.90
N TYR A 57 20.51 14.67 -13.63
CA TYR A 57 19.20 14.28 -13.15
C TYR A 57 18.09 15.08 -13.82
N ASN A 58 18.22 16.40 -13.90
CA ASN A 58 17.21 17.25 -14.53
C ASN A 58 17.08 16.96 -16.03
N LEU A 59 18.20 16.75 -16.73
CA LEU A 59 18.19 16.40 -18.15
C LEU A 59 17.47 15.07 -18.39
N LEU A 60 17.83 14.03 -17.62
CA LEU A 60 17.20 12.72 -17.74
C LEU A 60 15.71 12.77 -17.37
N THR A 61 15.37 13.55 -16.34
CA THR A 61 13.98 13.76 -15.92
C THR A 61 13.17 14.43 -17.02
N ILE A 62 13.68 15.46 -17.69
CA ILE A 62 12.95 16.12 -18.78
C ILE A 62 12.69 15.14 -19.93
N LEU A 63 13.71 14.36 -20.31
CA LEU A 63 13.60 13.41 -21.41
C LEU A 63 12.65 12.24 -21.12
N SER A 64 12.61 11.77 -19.88
CA SER A 64 11.85 10.55 -19.51
C SER A 64 10.51 10.84 -18.84
N CYS A 65 10.37 11.92 -18.07
CA CYS A 65 9.18 12.20 -17.27
C CYS A 65 7.95 12.47 -18.15
N LEU A 66 8.10 13.23 -19.24
CA LEU A 66 6.97 13.55 -20.13
C LEU A 66 6.35 12.29 -20.77
N PRO A 67 7.10 11.40 -21.44
CA PRO A 67 6.52 10.18 -22.00
C PRO A 67 6.03 9.22 -20.91
N LEU A 68 6.77 9.06 -19.81
CA LEU A 68 6.37 8.17 -18.72
C LEU A 68 5.07 8.63 -18.06
N SER A 69 4.91 9.93 -17.81
CA SER A 69 3.68 10.49 -17.23
C SER A 69 2.46 10.21 -18.10
N ILE A 70 2.59 10.34 -19.42
CA ILE A 70 1.51 10.01 -20.37
C ILE A 70 1.20 8.50 -20.32
N CYS A 71 2.22 7.64 -20.36
CA CYS A 71 2.03 6.19 -20.29
C CYS A 71 1.32 5.77 -19.00
N TRP A 72 1.77 6.27 -17.84
CA TRP A 72 1.16 5.99 -16.56
C TRP A 72 -0.27 6.53 -16.47
N GLY A 73 -0.51 7.75 -16.95
CA GLY A 73 -1.86 8.34 -17.00
C GLY A 73 -2.84 7.49 -17.81
N CYS A 74 -2.43 7.03 -19.00
CA CYS A 74 -3.24 6.14 -19.83
C CYS A 74 -3.49 4.78 -19.15
N LEU A 75 -2.48 4.19 -18.50
CA LEU A 75 -2.60 2.93 -17.79
C LEU A 75 -3.60 3.04 -16.63
N TYR A 76 -3.45 4.06 -15.78
CA TYR A 76 -4.36 4.26 -14.66
C TYR A 76 -5.79 4.57 -15.11
N ALA A 77 -5.96 5.31 -16.22
CA ALA A 77 -7.28 5.54 -16.80
C ALA A 77 -7.93 4.22 -17.27
N TYR A 78 -7.18 3.37 -17.97
CA TYR A 78 -7.66 2.06 -18.41
C TYR A 78 -8.03 1.14 -17.23
N VAL A 79 -7.15 1.04 -16.23
CA VAL A 79 -7.39 0.24 -15.02
C VAL A 79 -8.64 0.74 -14.27
N SER A 80 -8.81 2.06 -14.18
CA SER A 80 -9.97 2.67 -13.53
C SER A 80 -11.26 2.36 -14.29
N PHE A 81 -11.24 2.48 -15.61
CA PHE A 81 -12.37 2.12 -16.46
C PHE A 81 -12.76 0.65 -16.27
N TYR A 82 -11.79 -0.26 -16.37
CA TYR A 82 -12.04 -1.69 -16.20
C TYR A 82 -12.59 -2.01 -14.80
N SER A 83 -12.04 -1.39 -13.76
CA SER A 83 -12.47 -1.61 -12.38
C SER A 83 -13.92 -1.17 -12.14
N ILE A 84 -14.31 -0.01 -12.68
CA ILE A 84 -15.66 0.54 -12.49
C ILE A 84 -16.67 -0.22 -13.35
N TRP A 85 -16.37 -0.46 -14.62
CA TRP A 85 -17.34 -0.96 -15.57
C TRP A 85 -17.42 -2.49 -15.64
N ILE A 86 -16.35 -3.20 -15.27
CA ILE A 86 -16.30 -4.67 -15.37
C ILE A 86 -16.20 -5.29 -13.98
N ILE A 87 -15.19 -4.93 -13.18
CA ILE A 87 -14.96 -5.57 -11.89
C ILE A 87 -16.10 -5.28 -10.90
N THR A 88 -16.55 -4.03 -10.79
CA THR A 88 -17.60 -3.66 -9.84
C THR A 88 -18.93 -4.41 -10.08
N PRO A 89 -19.50 -4.47 -11.30
CA PRO A 89 -20.70 -5.27 -11.53
C PRO A 89 -20.45 -6.77 -11.37
N LEU A 90 -19.28 -7.27 -11.77
CA LEU A 90 -18.91 -8.67 -11.58
C LEU A 90 -18.86 -9.04 -10.09
N MET A 91 -18.26 -8.20 -9.26
CA MET A 91 -18.24 -8.36 -7.81
C MET A 91 -19.65 -8.37 -7.23
N ARG A 92 -20.53 -7.47 -7.67
CA ARG A 92 -21.95 -7.48 -7.26
C ARG A 92 -22.67 -8.78 -7.66
N PHE A 93 -22.43 -9.27 -8.88
CA PHE A 93 -22.98 -10.55 -9.33
C PHE A 93 -22.48 -11.73 -8.49
N TYR A 94 -21.19 -11.78 -8.18
CA TYR A 94 -20.62 -12.82 -7.31
C TYR A 94 -21.23 -12.77 -5.91
N LEU A 95 -21.43 -11.58 -5.33
CA LEU A 95 -22.05 -11.44 -4.02
C LEU A 95 -23.49 -11.94 -3.99
N ILE A 96 -24.28 -11.72 -5.05
CA ILE A 96 -25.65 -12.25 -5.16
C ILE A 96 -25.62 -13.79 -5.17
N ASN A 97 -24.77 -14.39 -5.99
CA ASN A 97 -24.63 -15.86 -6.06
C ASN A 97 -24.17 -16.44 -4.72
N CYS A 98 -23.16 -15.82 -4.10
CA CYS A 98 -22.67 -16.24 -2.80
C CYS A 98 -23.75 -16.11 -1.72
N GLY A 99 -24.56 -15.04 -1.74
CA GLY A 99 -25.70 -14.86 -0.84
C GLY A 99 -26.76 -15.96 -1.00
N CYS A 100 -27.01 -16.44 -2.22
CA CYS A 100 -27.86 -17.61 -2.46
C CYS A 100 -27.25 -18.89 -1.85
N CYS A 101 -25.97 -19.14 -2.10
CA CYS A 101 -25.26 -20.28 -1.51
C CYS A 101 -25.24 -20.22 0.02
N GLN A 102 -25.06 -19.03 0.61
CA GLN A 102 -25.07 -18.83 2.06
C GLN A 102 -26.43 -19.16 2.66
N LYS A 103 -27.53 -18.75 2.02
CA LYS A 103 -28.89 -19.12 2.47
C LYS A 103 -29.11 -20.62 2.42
N PHE A 104 -28.69 -21.26 1.33
CA PHE A 104 -28.78 -22.71 1.19
C PHE A 104 -27.95 -23.43 2.27
N TYR A 105 -26.70 -23.01 2.45
CA TYR A 105 -25.80 -23.56 3.46
C TYR A 105 -26.34 -23.36 4.88
N SER A 106 -26.89 -22.18 5.19
CA SER A 106 -27.53 -21.91 6.47
C SER A 106 -28.73 -22.82 6.71
N ALA A 107 -29.57 -23.05 5.70
CA ALA A 107 -30.68 -24.00 5.79
C ALA A 107 -30.20 -25.43 6.08
N CYS A 108 -29.13 -25.88 5.42
CA CYS A 108 -28.52 -27.18 5.71
C CYS A 108 -28.03 -27.27 7.17
N ILE A 109 -27.41 -26.21 7.68
CA ILE A 109 -26.96 -26.16 9.09
C ILE A 109 -28.14 -26.25 10.05
N GLN A 110 -29.19 -25.45 9.80
CA GLN A 110 -30.38 -25.43 10.64
C GLN A 110 -31.10 -26.78 10.65
N CYS A 111 -31.19 -27.47 9.52
CA CYS A 111 -31.89 -28.75 9.46
C CYS A 111 -31.09 -29.91 10.06
N TYR A 112 -29.76 -29.94 9.89
CA TYR A 112 -28.94 -31.09 10.28
C TYR A 112 -28.21 -30.89 11.61
N TYR A 113 -27.53 -29.76 11.77
CA TYR A 113 -26.65 -29.54 12.91
C TYR A 113 -27.41 -29.00 14.12
N GLN A 114 -28.44 -28.17 13.91
CA GLN A 114 -29.23 -27.63 15.02
C GLN A 114 -29.83 -28.71 15.92
N PRO A 115 -30.53 -29.75 15.42
CA PRO A 115 -31.10 -30.79 16.31
C PRO A 115 -30.01 -31.57 17.06
N ILE A 116 -28.82 -31.76 16.48
CA ILE A 116 -27.70 -32.45 17.12
C ILE A 116 -27.15 -31.62 18.29
N TYR A 117 -26.92 -30.32 18.06
CA TYR A 117 -26.45 -29.41 19.11
C TYR A 117 -27.50 -29.21 20.20
N GLU A 118 -28.78 -29.15 19.83
CA GLU A 118 -29.87 -29.05 20.79
C GLU A 118 -29.95 -30.30 21.67
N ALA A 119 -29.84 -31.50 21.07
CA ALA A 119 -29.75 -32.77 21.79
C ALA A 119 -28.56 -32.81 22.77
N MET A 120 -27.37 -32.37 22.34
CA MET A 120 -26.21 -32.28 23.23
C MET A 120 -26.42 -31.28 24.37
N SER A 121 -27.11 -30.16 24.12
CA SER A 121 -27.44 -29.18 25.16
C SER A 121 -28.32 -29.77 26.26
N TYR A 122 -29.28 -30.65 25.90
CA TYR A 122 -30.12 -31.36 26.88
C TYR A 122 -29.32 -32.32 27.76
N CYS A 123 -28.21 -32.89 27.27
CA CYS A 123 -27.33 -33.75 28.09
C CYS A 123 -26.62 -32.96 29.20
N PHE A 124 -26.32 -31.67 28.97
CA PHE A 124 -25.63 -30.81 29.95
C PHE A 124 -26.58 -29.90 30.74
N SER A 125 -27.86 -29.80 30.37
CA SER A 125 -28.82 -28.86 30.97
C SER A 125 -29.11 -29.10 32.46
N ASN A 126 -28.89 -30.32 32.94
CA ASN A 126 -29.13 -30.71 34.35
C ASN A 126 -27.93 -30.48 35.28
N ILE A 127 -26.80 -29.98 34.79
CA ILE A 127 -25.61 -29.73 35.63
C ILE A 127 -25.77 -28.38 36.34
N ARG A 128 -26.05 -28.42 37.65
CA ARG A 128 -26.19 -27.22 38.50
C ARG A 128 -24.88 -26.96 39.24
N VAL A 129 -24.14 -25.94 38.84
CA VAL A 129 -22.90 -25.52 39.53
C VAL A 129 -23.27 -24.63 40.72
N THR A 130 -22.88 -25.04 41.92
CA THR A 130 -22.98 -24.23 43.15
C THR A 130 -21.58 -23.75 43.52
N ASN A 131 -21.34 -22.44 43.43
CA ASN A 131 -20.09 -21.86 43.92
C ASN A 131 -20.19 -21.70 45.44
N MET A 132 -19.36 -22.46 46.15
CA MET A 132 -19.18 -22.29 47.59
C MET A 132 -18.20 -21.14 47.79
N SER A 133 -18.70 -19.94 48.08
CA SER A 133 -17.85 -18.81 48.46
C SER A 133 -17.33 -19.06 49.87
N GLY A 134 -16.02 -19.30 49.98
CA GLY A 134 -15.25 -19.19 51.22
C GLY A 134 -14.76 -17.77 51.44
#